data_AF-A0A9D1HSK8-F1
#
_entry.id   AF-A0A9D1HSK8-F1
#
_cell.length_a   1.000
_cell.length_b   1.000
_cell.length_c   1.000
_cell.angle_alpha   90.00
_cell.angle_beta   90.00
_cell.angle_gamma   90.00
#
_symmetry.space_group_name_H-M   'P 1'
#
loop_
_entity.id
_entity.type
_entity.pdbx_description
1 polymer ?
#
loop_
_entity_poly.entity_id
_entity_poly.type
_entity_poly.pdbx_seq_one_letter_code
_entity_poly.pdbx_strand_id
1 'polypeptide(L)'
;MRQRVEETQSKKIPKELKAWEKEKKLIPVMIKKYCHGKHGTKGEELCEECRALTEYALFRLEKCPFKVNKKFCSFCKIHCYKPDMRERIKDVMKWAGPRMIFTHPVFAMKHVFQMISYKRKLRKEAKAKANV
;
A
#
# COMPACT_ATOMS: atom_id res chain seq x y z
N MET A 1 8.44 -18.54 -39.83
CA MET A 1 8.64 -18.94 -38.42
C MET A 1 9.39 -17.82 -37.70
N ARG A 2 8.75 -16.69 -37.35
CA ARG A 2 8.23 -16.35 -36.00
C ARG A 2 8.99 -17.03 -34.86
N GLN A 3 10.06 -16.40 -34.39
CA GLN A 3 10.47 -16.33 -32.99
C GLN A 3 11.70 -15.43 -32.84
N ARG A 4 11.51 -14.23 -32.28
CA ARG A 4 12.36 -13.72 -31.19
C ARG A 4 11.66 -12.58 -30.46
N VAL A 5 10.88 -13.01 -29.48
CA VAL A 5 10.81 -12.49 -28.10
C VAL A 5 10.95 -10.98 -27.96
N GLU A 6 9.79 -10.38 -27.72
CA GLU A 6 9.53 -9.01 -27.30
C GLU A 6 10.60 -8.46 -26.36
N GLU A 7 11.19 -7.35 -26.80
CA GLU A 7 12.09 -6.49 -26.04
C GLU A 7 11.47 -6.16 -24.67
N THR A 8 12.06 -6.73 -23.62
CA THR A 8 11.83 -6.34 -22.24
C THR A 8 12.45 -4.96 -22.00
N GLN A 9 11.81 -3.92 -22.55
CA GLN A 9 12.16 -2.54 -22.27
C GLN A 9 11.88 -2.26 -20.80
N SER A 10 12.96 -2.23 -20.02
CA SER A 10 13.06 -1.67 -18.67
C SER A 10 12.68 -0.18 -18.70
N LYS A 11 11.37 0.11 -18.81
CA LYS A 11 10.84 1.47 -18.69
C LYS A 11 11.01 1.90 -17.23
N LYS A 12 12.06 2.67 -16.95
CA LYS A 12 12.28 3.32 -15.64
C LYS A 12 10.98 4.01 -15.20
N ILE A 13 10.32 3.50 -14.16
CA ILE A 13 9.07 4.10 -13.66
C ILE A 13 9.33 5.57 -13.28
N PRO A 14 8.52 6.52 -13.80
CA PRO A 14 8.61 7.93 -13.45
C PRO A 14 8.62 8.12 -11.93
N LYS A 15 9.48 9.00 -11.42
CA LYS A 15 9.69 9.22 -9.97
C LYS A 15 8.37 9.48 -9.23
N GLU A 16 7.44 10.13 -9.90
CA GLU A 16 6.13 10.55 -9.42
C GLU A 16 5.13 9.39 -9.24
N LEU A 17 5.33 8.27 -9.93
CA LEU A 17 4.47 7.07 -9.85
C LEU A 17 5.02 6.02 -8.89
N LYS A 18 6.25 6.19 -8.38
CA LYS A 18 6.94 5.20 -7.53
C LYS A 18 6.17 4.86 -6.25
N ALA A 19 5.44 5.80 -5.68
CA ALA A 19 4.66 5.56 -4.46
C ALA A 19 3.44 4.67 -4.75
N TRP A 20 2.70 5.00 -5.81
CA TRP A 20 1.56 4.20 -6.28
C TRP A 20 1.97 2.76 -6.61
N GLU A 21 3.06 2.59 -7.35
CA GLU A 21 3.54 1.26 -7.74
C GLU A 21 3.96 0.41 -6.54
N LYS A 22 4.63 1.03 -5.55
CA LYS A 22 4.98 0.36 -4.30
C LYS A 22 3.75 -0.10 -3.53
N GLU A 23 2.73 0.76 -3.39
CA GLU A 23 1.48 0.37 -2.73
C GLU A 23 0.78 -0.75 -3.50
N LYS A 24 0.76 -0.70 -4.84
CA LYS A 24 0.17 -1.74 -5.71
C LYS A 24 0.82 -3.10 -5.49
N LYS A 25 2.15 -3.15 -5.30
CA LYS A 25 2.89 -4.39 -5.02
C LYS A 25 2.77 -4.84 -3.56
N LEU A 26 2.74 -3.91 -2.62
CA LEU A 26 2.76 -4.21 -1.19
C LEU A 26 1.42 -4.74 -0.66
N ILE A 27 0.31 -4.13 -1.07
CA ILE A 27 -1.02 -4.47 -0.52
C ILE A 27 -1.33 -5.96 -0.64
N PRO A 28 -1.15 -6.61 -1.82
CA PRO A 28 -1.38 -8.05 -1.95
C PRO A 28 -0.49 -8.88 -1.01
N VAL A 29 0.77 -8.51 -0.84
CA VAL A 29 1.72 -9.22 0.04
C VAL A 29 1.28 -9.13 1.51
N MET A 30 0.83 -7.94 1.95
CA MET A 30 0.33 -7.75 3.31
C MET A 30 -0.96 -8.54 3.56
N ILE A 31 -1.89 -8.52 2.61
CA ILE A 31 -3.15 -9.27 2.71
C ILE A 31 -2.88 -10.78 2.71
N LYS A 32 -1.97 -11.28 1.85
CA LYS A 32 -1.57 -12.69 1.84
C LYS A 32 -1.02 -13.14 3.18
N LYS A 33 -0.10 -12.36 3.76
CA LYS A 33 0.47 -12.66 5.07
C LYS A 33 -0.60 -12.66 6.18
N TYR A 34 -1.53 -11.71 6.13
CA TYR A 34 -2.66 -11.63 7.06
C TYR A 34 -3.59 -12.84 6.94
N CYS A 35 -3.93 -13.24 5.72
CA CYS A 35 -4.79 -14.37 5.44
C CYS A 35 -4.22 -15.67 6.04
N HIS A 36 -2.96 -15.98 5.71
CA HIS A 36 -2.32 -17.20 6.23
C HIS A 36 -2.14 -17.17 7.75
N GLY A 37 -1.77 -16.02 8.32
CA GLY A 37 -1.47 -15.94 9.74
C GLY A 37 -2.69 -15.79 10.65
N LYS A 38 -3.79 -15.20 10.19
CA LYS A 38 -4.98 -14.98 11.00
C LYS A 38 -6.15 -15.92 10.66
N HIS A 39 -6.33 -16.25 9.39
CA HIS A 39 -7.40 -17.17 8.95
C HIS A 39 -6.89 -18.61 8.78
N GLY A 40 -5.58 -18.85 8.87
CA GLY A 40 -5.00 -20.19 8.82
C GLY A 40 -5.05 -20.84 7.43
N THR A 41 -5.25 -20.07 6.36
CA THR A 41 -5.22 -20.61 5.00
C THR A 41 -3.84 -21.18 4.68
N LYS A 42 -3.78 -22.30 3.96
CA LYS A 42 -2.54 -22.97 3.56
C LYS A 42 -2.35 -22.87 2.04
N GLY A 43 -1.11 -22.88 1.58
CA GLY A 43 -0.77 -22.83 0.15
C GLY A 43 -0.68 -21.42 -0.42
N GLU A 44 -0.83 -21.28 -1.74
CA GLU A 44 -0.69 -19.98 -2.41
C GLU A 44 -1.97 -19.16 -2.48
N GLU A 45 -3.12 -19.77 -2.21
CA GLU A 45 -4.43 -19.15 -2.37
C GLU A 45 -4.85 -18.31 -1.16
N LEU A 46 -5.61 -17.25 -1.45
CA LEU A 46 -6.26 -16.41 -0.46
C LEU A 46 -7.67 -16.93 -0.18
N CYS A 47 -8.17 -16.77 1.05
CA CYS A 47 -9.60 -16.94 1.28
C CYS A 47 -10.41 -15.90 0.47
N GLU A 48 -11.68 -16.21 0.22
CA GLU A 48 -12.58 -15.37 -0.58
C GLU A 48 -12.61 -13.91 -0.10
N GLU A 49 -12.68 -13.69 1.22
CA GLU A 49 -12.68 -12.35 1.80
C GLU A 49 -11.39 -11.57 1.52
N CYS A 50 -10.22 -12.22 1.66
CA CYS A 50 -8.93 -11.59 1.41
C CYS A 50 -8.68 -11.36 -0.08
N ARG A 51 -9.19 -12.24 -0.93
CA ARG A 51 -9.18 -12.05 -2.39
C ARG A 51 -10.02 -10.83 -2.78
N ALA A 52 -11.27 -10.77 -2.31
CA ALA A 52 -12.16 -9.63 -2.56
C ALA A 52 -11.56 -8.30 -2.05
N LEU A 53 -10.94 -8.31 -0.88
CA LEU A 53 -10.26 -7.13 -0.34
C LEU A 53 -9.07 -6.69 -1.21
N THR A 54 -8.30 -7.66 -1.74
CA THR A 54 -7.15 -7.38 -2.61
C THR A 54 -7.61 -6.77 -3.93
N GLU A 55 -8.58 -7.39 -4.60
CA GLU A 55 -9.15 -6.90 -5.86
C GLU A 55 -9.76 -5.49 -5.68
N TYR A 56 -10.53 -5.28 -4.60
CA TYR A 56 -11.08 -3.98 -4.26
C TYR A 56 -9.99 -2.92 -4.06
N ALA A 57 -8.95 -3.24 -3.29
CA ALA A 57 -7.87 -2.31 -3.02
C ALA A 57 -7.12 -1.92 -4.30
N LEU A 58 -6.78 -2.89 -5.15
CA LEU A 58 -6.10 -2.65 -6.43
C LEU A 58 -6.97 -1.78 -7.35
N PHE A 59 -8.26 -2.06 -7.45
CA PHE A 59 -9.20 -1.24 -8.22
C PHE A 59 -9.24 0.22 -7.74
N ARG A 60 -9.29 0.45 -6.41
CA ARG A 60 -9.26 1.82 -5.85
C ARG A 60 -7.91 2.51 -6.08
N LEU A 61 -6.80 1.77 -6.05
CA LEU A 61 -5.48 2.31 -6.36
C LEU A 61 -5.38 2.76 -7.82
N GLU A 62 -5.95 2.00 -8.76
CA GLU A 62 -5.93 2.33 -10.18
C GLU A 62 -6.73 3.59 -10.49
N LYS A 63 -7.87 3.77 -9.81
CA LYS A 63 -8.73 4.96 -9.93
C LYS A 63 -8.35 6.10 -8.98
N CYS A 64 -7.17 6.07 -8.38
CA CYS A 64 -6.77 7.08 -7.41
C CYS A 64 -6.54 8.44 -8.10
N PRO A 65 -7.21 9.54 -7.68
CA PRO A 65 -7.01 10.86 -8.28
C PRO A 65 -5.60 11.41 -8.02
N PHE A 66 -4.94 10.92 -6.97
CA PHE A 66 -3.56 11.30 -6.61
C PHE A 66 -2.53 10.32 -7.16
N LYS A 67 -2.82 9.56 -8.24
CA LYS A 67 -1.91 8.54 -8.78
C LYS A 67 -0.51 9.11 -9.04
N VAL A 68 -0.45 10.29 -9.65
CA VAL A 68 0.79 11.07 -9.85
C VAL A 68 1.12 11.82 -8.56
N ASN A 69 2.32 11.62 -8.02
CA ASN A 69 2.78 12.15 -6.73
C ASN A 69 1.93 11.69 -5.54
N LYS A 70 1.48 10.43 -5.60
CA LYS A 70 0.72 9.79 -4.53
C LYS A 70 1.48 9.81 -3.21
N LYS A 71 0.80 10.25 -2.15
CA LYS A 71 1.20 10.03 -0.75
C LYS A 71 0.49 8.80 -0.19
N PHE A 72 0.89 8.38 1.01
CA PHE A 72 0.24 7.25 1.69
C PHE A 72 -1.27 7.45 1.84
N CYS A 73 -2.03 6.38 1.60
CA CYS A 73 -3.48 6.38 1.78
C CYS A 73 -3.93 6.82 3.18
N SER A 74 -3.14 6.55 4.23
CA SER A 74 -3.42 6.95 5.62
C SER A 74 -3.44 8.46 5.85
N PHE A 75 -2.80 9.25 4.98
CA PHE A 75 -2.80 10.71 5.03
C PHE A 75 -3.55 11.34 3.86
N CYS A 76 -4.34 10.55 3.15
CA CYS A 76 -5.13 11.06 2.04
C CYS A 76 -6.21 12.00 2.56
N LYS A 77 -6.41 13.13 1.89
CA LYS A 77 -7.46 14.10 2.25
C LYS A 77 -8.88 13.59 1.95
N ILE A 78 -8.98 12.60 1.06
CA ILE A 78 -10.27 12.03 0.64
C ILE A 78 -10.47 10.63 1.23
N HIS A 79 -11.74 10.30 1.43
CA HIS A 79 -12.20 9.04 1.97
C HIS A 79 -12.70 8.13 0.85
N CYS A 80 -11.77 7.53 0.11
CA CYS A 80 -12.11 6.73 -1.06
C CYS A 80 -12.54 5.28 -0.75
N TYR A 81 -12.19 4.70 0.39
CA TYR A 81 -12.64 3.34 0.74
C TYR A 81 -14.04 3.38 1.36
N LYS A 82 -14.88 2.40 1.01
CA LYS A 82 -16.10 2.09 1.78
C LYS A 82 -15.74 1.85 3.26
N PRO A 83 -16.59 2.24 4.22
CA PRO A 83 -16.24 2.19 5.64
C PRO A 83 -15.86 0.78 6.11
N ASP A 84 -16.66 -0.21 5.74
CA ASP A 84 -16.48 -1.64 5.93
C ASP A 84 -15.16 -2.16 5.33
N MET A 85 -14.87 -1.87 4.06
CA MET A 85 -13.58 -2.24 3.44
C MET A 85 -12.37 -1.51 4.05
N ARG A 86 -12.58 -0.28 4.55
CA ARG A 86 -11.54 0.52 5.21
C ARG A 86 -11.14 -0.09 6.54
N GLU A 87 -12.10 -0.60 7.30
CA GLU A 87 -11.83 -1.28 8.56
C GLU A 87 -11.01 -2.55 8.32
N ARG A 88 -11.43 -3.37 7.35
CA ARG A 88 -10.71 -4.58 6.95
C ARG A 88 -9.25 -4.31 6.56
N ILE A 89 -8.99 -3.30 5.72
CA ILE A 89 -7.60 -2.98 5.34
C ILE A 89 -6.81 -2.40 6.52
N LYS A 90 -7.44 -1.67 7.45
CA LYS A 90 -6.77 -1.21 8.67
C LYS A 90 -6.36 -2.38 9.55
N ASP A 91 -7.20 -3.41 9.68
CA ASP A 91 -6.86 -4.63 10.42
C ASP A 91 -5.69 -5.38 9.80
N VAL A 92 -5.68 -5.51 8.47
CA VAL A 92 -4.53 -6.05 7.73
C VAL A 92 -3.27 -5.23 8.02
N MET A 93 -3.34 -3.90 7.93
CA MET A 93 -2.18 -3.03 8.18
C MET A 93 -1.68 -3.12 9.63
N LYS A 94 -2.59 -3.19 10.61
CA LYS A 94 -2.29 -3.33 12.04
C LYS A 94 -1.62 -4.66 12.35
N TRP A 95 -2.09 -5.75 11.75
CA TRP A 95 -1.57 -7.09 12.00
C TRP A 95 -0.30 -7.38 11.18
N ALA A 96 -0.33 -7.12 9.88
CA ALA A 96 0.77 -7.43 8.96
C ALA A 96 1.91 -6.41 9.05
N GLY A 97 1.62 -5.13 9.32
CA GLY A 97 2.61 -4.05 9.32
C GLY A 97 3.85 -4.34 10.17
N PRO A 98 3.72 -4.58 11.49
CA PRO A 98 4.86 -4.93 12.35
C PRO A 98 5.55 -6.23 11.90
N ARG A 99 4.78 -7.20 11.40
CA ARG A 99 5.29 -8.50 10.95
C ARG A 99 6.01 -8.45 9.61
N MET A 100 5.85 -7.38 8.84
CA MET A 100 6.60 -7.18 7.60
C MET A 100 8.09 -6.92 7.86
N ILE A 101 8.48 -6.50 9.07
CA ILE A 101 9.88 -6.29 9.45
C ILE A 101 10.70 -7.59 9.28
N PHE A 102 10.13 -8.74 9.62
CA PHE A 102 10.82 -10.03 9.53
C PHE A 102 11.03 -10.52 8.09
N THR A 103 10.14 -10.14 7.17
CA THR A 103 10.21 -10.60 5.77
C THR A 103 10.82 -9.57 4.82
N HIS A 104 10.57 -8.29 5.09
CA HIS A 104 10.97 -7.17 4.24
C HIS A 104 11.49 -6.01 5.11
N PRO A 105 12.60 -6.22 5.85
CA PRO A 105 13.09 -5.30 6.88
C PRO A 105 13.34 -3.90 6.34
N VAL A 106 14.02 -3.80 5.20
CA VAL A 106 14.37 -2.52 4.56
C VAL A 106 13.11 -1.74 4.15
N PHE A 107 12.11 -2.42 3.59
CA PHE A 107 10.87 -1.79 3.19
C PHE A 107 10.09 -1.28 4.39
N ALA A 108 9.92 -2.12 5.42
CA ALA A 108 9.17 -1.78 6.62
C ALA A 108 9.79 -0.59 7.36
N MET A 109 11.11 -0.60 7.59
CA MET A 109 11.82 0.52 8.23
C MET A 109 11.67 1.83 7.45
N LYS A 110 11.86 1.78 6.12
CA LYS A 110 11.71 2.96 5.26
C LYS A 110 10.27 3.49 5.30
N HIS A 111 9.28 2.60 5.28
CA HIS A 111 7.87 2.97 5.35
C HIS A 111 7.54 3.68 6.66
N VAL A 112 7.95 3.10 7.81
CA VAL A 112 7.74 3.69 9.14
C VAL A 112 8.44 5.04 9.24
N PHE A 113 9.69 5.16 8.80
CA PHE A 113 10.42 6.43 8.80
C PHE A 113 9.72 7.51 7.96
N GLN A 114 9.24 7.14 6.76
CA GLN A 114 8.48 8.04 5.90
C GLN A 114 7.16 8.48 6.55
N MET A 115 6.44 7.57 7.22
CA MET A 115 5.22 7.90 7.95
C MET A 115 5.49 8.87 9.11
N ILE A 116 6.52 8.62 9.92
CA ILE A 116 6.90 9.49 11.05
C ILE A 116 7.30 10.88 10.54
N SER A 117 8.14 10.93 9.53
CA SER A 117 8.62 12.19 8.92
C SER A 117 7.45 13.01 8.36
N TYR A 118 6.51 12.35 7.68
CA TYR A 118 5.33 13.01 7.13
C TYR A 118 4.40 13.53 8.23
N LYS A 119 4.15 12.74 9.28
CA LYS A 119 3.34 13.16 10.44
C LYS A 119 3.96 14.35 11.16
N ARG A 120 5.29 14.39 11.30
CA ARG A 120 6.02 15.53 11.87
C ARG A 120 5.87 16.79 11.00
N LYS A 121 5.96 16.66 9.67
CA LYS A 121 5.74 17.78 8.74
C LYS A 121 4.34 18.38 8.88
N LEU A 122 3.30 17.53 8.89
CA LEU A 122 1.92 17.98 9.10
C LEU A 122 1.72 18.71 10.43
N ARG A 123 2.33 18.21 11.52
CA ARG A 123 2.28 18.86 12.84
C ARG A 123 2.96 20.23 12.83
N LYS A 124 4.09 20.38 12.13
CA LYS A 124 4.77 21.68 11.97
C LYS A 124 3.92 22.67 11.17
N GLU A 125 3.33 22.23 10.06
CA GLU A 125 2.43 23.05 9.23
C GLU A 125 1.18 23.48 10.02
N ALA A 126 0.61 22.60 10.84
CA ALA A 126 -0.53 22.93 11.70
C ALA A 126 -0.16 23.97 12.77
N LYS A 127 1.02 23.85 13.41
CA LYS A 127 1.52 24.84 14.37
C LYS A 127 1.79 26.20 13.74
N ALA A 128 2.40 26.22 12.56
CA ALA A 128 2.66 27.47 11.84
C ALA A 128 1.36 28.23 11.50
N LYS A 129 0.30 27.51 11.13
CA LYS A 129 -1.02 28.11 10.85
C LYS A 129 -1.77 28.59 12.10
N ALA A 130 -1.45 28.06 13.28
CA ALA A 130 -2.06 28.47 14.54
C ALA A 130 -1.38 29.69 15.18
N ASN A 131 -0.18 30.05 14.69
CA ASN A 131 0.61 31.19 15.15
C ASN A 131 0.50 32.41 14.21
N VAL A 132 -0.41 32.35 13.23
CA VAL A 132 -0.79 33.43 12.31
C VAL A 132 -2.25 33.76 12.57
#